data_AF-A0A6P9AT95-F1
#
_entry.id   AF-A0A6P9AT95-F1
#
_cell.length_a   1.000
_cell.length_b   1.000
_cell.length_c   1.000
_cell.angle_alpha   90.00
_cell.angle_beta   90.00
_cell.angle_gamma   90.00
#
_symmetry.space_group_name_H-M   'P 1'
#
loop_
_entity.id
_entity.type
_entity.pdbx_description
1 polymer ?
#
loop_
_entity_poly.entity_id
_entity_poly.type
_entity_poly.pdbx_seq_one_letter_code
_entity_poly.pdbx_strand_id
1 'polypeptide(L)'
;MSGSLLGILGSFGLGATCVLKKKFSASQFWPDCRTHGVTVFQYIGELCRYLVNQPQSPADREHSLRMAVGSGMRPDVWREFLRRFGNIKVVETYGMTEGNATLFNYTSTVGAVGRGSWIYK
;
A
#
# COMPACT_ATOMS: atom_id res chain seq x y z
N MET A 1 0.02 3.57 14.94
CA MET A 1 -0.42 2.16 14.77
C MET A 1 0.61 1.42 13.92
N SER A 2 1.31 0.43 14.48
CA SER A 2 2.37 -0.31 13.77
C SER A 2 1.79 -1.08 12.58
N GLY A 3 2.54 -1.16 11.47
CA GLY A 3 2.09 -1.88 10.26
C GLY A 3 1.65 -3.33 10.55
N SER A 4 2.23 -3.97 11.55
CA SER A 4 1.85 -5.31 12.00
C SER A 4 0.37 -5.47 12.37
N LEU A 5 -0.27 -4.45 12.93
CA LEU A 5 -1.68 -4.52 13.36
C LEU A 5 -2.62 -4.57 12.14
N LEU A 6 -2.44 -3.67 11.18
CA LEU A 6 -3.31 -3.61 10.00
C LEU A 6 -3.06 -4.78 9.02
N GLY A 7 -1.80 -5.16 8.82
CA GLY A 7 -1.45 -6.21 7.87
C GLY A 7 -1.78 -7.60 8.41
N ILE A 8 -1.21 -7.96 9.56
CA ILE A 8 -1.26 -9.34 10.07
C ILE A 8 -2.60 -9.62 10.75
N LEU A 9 -3.00 -8.80 11.73
CA LEU A 9 -4.28 -9.04 12.42
C LEU A 9 -5.48 -8.84 11.49
N GLY A 10 -5.41 -7.86 10.58
CA GLY A 10 -6.44 -7.68 9.55
C GLY A 10 -6.58 -8.91 8.65
N SER A 11 -5.46 -9.55 8.29
CA SER A 11 -5.50 -10.78 7.50
C SER A 11 -6.15 -11.93 8.27
N PHE A 12 -5.77 -12.14 9.54
CA PHE A 12 -6.37 -13.19 10.37
C PHE A 12 -7.88 -12.97 10.59
N GLY A 13 -8.30 -11.75 10.89
CA GLY A 13 -9.72 -11.44 11.12
C GLY A 13 -10.61 -11.66 9.89
N LEU A 14 -10.04 -11.51 8.69
CA LEU A 14 -10.75 -11.70 7.41
C LEU A 14 -10.56 -13.10 6.81
N GLY A 15 -9.75 -13.97 7.44
CA GLY A 15 -9.38 -15.27 6.87
C GLY A 15 -8.50 -15.16 5.61
N ALA A 16 -7.76 -14.06 5.45
CA ALA A 16 -6.89 -13.82 4.31
C ALA A 16 -5.50 -14.43 4.49
N THR A 17 -4.83 -14.72 3.38
CA THR A 17 -3.44 -15.21 3.39
C THR A 17 -2.46 -14.06 3.57
N CYS A 18 -1.60 -14.15 4.59
CA CYS A 18 -0.51 -13.20 4.81
C CYS A 18 0.80 -13.73 4.22
N VAL A 19 1.39 -12.99 3.27
CA VAL A 19 2.70 -13.31 2.68
C VAL A 19 3.77 -12.47 3.38
N LEU A 20 4.64 -13.11 4.16
CA LEU A 20 5.71 -12.45 4.90
C LEU A 20 7.07 -12.80 4.29
N LYS A 21 7.85 -11.77 3.94
CA LYS A 21 9.22 -11.91 3.42
C LYS A 21 10.22 -11.39 4.44
N LYS A 22 11.33 -12.10 4.65
CA LYS A 22 12.38 -11.72 5.61
C LYS A 22 13.03 -10.37 5.30
N LYS A 23 13.15 -10.03 4.01
CA LYS A 23 13.78 -8.80 3.53
C LYS A 23 13.05 -8.27 2.31
N PHE A 24 12.83 -6.96 2.28
CA PHE A 24 12.30 -6.28 1.09
C PHE A 24 13.35 -6.25 -0.03
N SER A 25 12.89 -6.52 -1.25
CA SER A 25 13.68 -6.36 -2.47
C SER A 25 12.79 -5.78 -3.56
N ALA A 26 13.13 -4.60 -4.06
CA ALA A 26 12.32 -3.89 -5.05
C ALA A 26 12.26 -4.64 -6.40
N SER A 27 13.34 -5.33 -6.80
CA SER A 27 13.37 -6.10 -8.05
C SER A 27 12.58 -7.41 -7.98
N GLN A 28 12.42 -7.98 -6.79
CA GLN A 28 11.67 -9.24 -6.58
C GLN A 28 10.20 -9.01 -6.20
N PHE A 29 9.84 -7.80 -5.79
CA PHE A 29 8.49 -7.48 -5.32
C PHE A 29 7.40 -7.88 -6.30
N TRP A 30 7.50 -7.48 -7.58
CA TRP A 30 6.50 -7.80 -8.60
C TRP A 30 6.47 -9.29 -8.98
N PRO A 31 7.62 -9.98 -9.18
CA PRO A 31 7.65 -11.44 -9.28
C PRO A 31 6.96 -12.17 -8.11
N ASP A 32 7.20 -11.73 -6.88
CA ASP A 32 6.57 -12.31 -5.70
C ASP A 32 5.05 -12.06 -5.70
N CYS A 33 4.62 -10.85 -6.04
CA CYS A 33 3.21 -10.49 -6.12
C CYS A 33 2.46 -11.35 -7.14
N ARG A 34 3.10 -11.68 -8.27
CA ARG A 34 2.54 -12.62 -9.26
C ARG A 34 2.47 -14.04 -8.73
N THR A 35 3.59 -14.54 -8.20
CA THR A 35 3.72 -15.92 -7.71
C THR A 35 2.70 -16.23 -6.62
N HIS A 36 2.48 -15.27 -5.71
CA HIS A 36 1.59 -15.45 -4.58
C HIS A 36 0.19 -14.83 -4.77
N GLY A 37 -0.11 -14.25 -5.94
CA GLY A 37 -1.40 -13.63 -6.21
C GLY A 37 -1.75 -12.50 -5.24
N VAL A 38 -0.78 -11.67 -4.85
CA VAL A 38 -0.98 -10.61 -3.85
C VAL A 38 -1.98 -9.57 -4.35
N THR A 39 -3.05 -9.35 -3.59
CA THR A 39 -4.11 -8.41 -3.93
C THR A 39 -4.07 -7.10 -3.14
N VAL A 40 -3.46 -7.13 -1.95
CA VAL A 40 -3.32 -5.96 -1.07
C VAL A 40 -1.87 -5.86 -0.61
N PHE A 41 -1.30 -4.66 -0.72
CA PHE A 41 0.06 -4.37 -0.29
C PHE A 41 0.04 -3.35 0.84
N GLN A 42 0.70 -3.68 1.94
CA GLN A 42 0.94 -2.72 3.01
C GLN A 42 2.29 -2.03 2.81
N TYR A 43 2.29 -0.69 2.78
CA TYR A 43 3.50 0.06 2.42
C TYR A 43 3.89 1.15 3.44
N ILE A 44 5.15 1.56 3.34
CA ILE A 44 5.68 2.84 3.81
C ILE A 44 6.14 3.59 2.56
N GLY A 45 5.87 4.89 2.45
CA GLY A 45 6.00 5.65 1.21
C GLY A 45 7.36 5.50 0.49
N GLU A 46 8.43 5.29 1.26
CA GLU A 46 9.76 5.04 0.72
C GLU A 46 9.88 3.74 -0.09
N LEU A 47 9.13 2.69 0.29
CA LEU A 47 9.06 1.44 -0.50
C LEU A 47 8.45 1.71 -1.88
N CYS A 48 7.39 2.50 -1.95
CA CYS A 48 6.76 2.88 -3.21
C CYS A 48 7.73 3.69 -4.08
N ARG A 49 8.56 4.55 -3.48
CA ARG A 49 9.64 5.26 -4.19
C ARG A 49 10.66 4.28 -4.77
N TYR A 50 11.06 3.24 -4.02
CA TYR A 50 11.98 2.22 -4.54
C TYR A 50 11.38 1.43 -5.70
N LEU A 51 10.10 1.09 -5.64
CA LEU A 51 9.39 0.39 -6.72
C LEU A 51 9.31 1.25 -7.98
N VAL A 52 8.93 2.54 -7.83
CA VAL A 52 8.87 3.50 -8.93
C VAL A 52 10.24 3.79 -9.55
N ASN A 53 11.34 3.59 -8.83
CA ASN A 53 12.69 3.77 -9.36
C ASN A 53 13.31 2.50 -9.95
N GLN A 54 12.63 1.36 -9.93
CA GLN A 54 13.11 0.17 -10.64
C GLN A 54 13.07 0.39 -12.16
N PRO A 55 13.93 -0.28 -12.94
CA PRO A 55 13.82 -0.30 -14.39
C PRO A 55 12.38 -0.62 -14.83
N GLN A 56 11.91 0.05 -15.88
CA GLN A 56 10.57 -0.23 -16.42
C GLN A 56 10.54 -1.62 -17.04
N SER A 57 9.46 -2.36 -16.77
CA SER A 57 9.22 -3.67 -17.34
C SER A 57 7.83 -3.70 -17.99
N PRO A 58 7.66 -4.37 -19.14
CA PRO A 58 6.34 -4.63 -19.70
C PRO A 58 5.40 -5.34 -18.71
N ALA A 59 5.96 -6.15 -17.81
CA ALA A 59 5.24 -6.88 -16.77
C ALA A 59 4.92 -6.04 -15.52
N ASP A 60 5.13 -4.73 -15.54
CA ASP A 60 4.83 -3.83 -14.41
C ASP A 60 3.34 -3.83 -14.05
N ARG A 61 2.46 -4.13 -15.02
CA ARG A 61 1.00 -4.21 -14.80
C ARG A 61 0.48 -5.64 -14.68
N GLU A 62 1.36 -6.63 -14.83
CA GLU A 62 1.03 -8.04 -14.69
C GLU A 62 1.10 -8.41 -13.20
N HIS A 63 0.06 -8.06 -12.45
CA HIS A 63 -0.10 -8.42 -11.04
C HIS A 63 -1.57 -8.34 -10.62
N SER A 64 -1.92 -8.98 -9.50
CA SER A 64 -3.28 -8.94 -8.95
C SER A 64 -3.53 -7.82 -7.94
N LEU A 65 -2.56 -6.91 -7.77
CA LEU A 65 -2.62 -5.85 -6.78
C LEU A 65 -3.75 -4.87 -7.11
N ARG A 66 -4.71 -4.73 -6.20
CA ARG A 66 -5.89 -3.84 -6.33
C ARG A 66 -5.89 -2.71 -5.31
N MET A 67 -5.16 -2.88 -4.20
CA MET A 67 -5.12 -1.88 -3.12
C MET A 67 -3.73 -1.80 -2.49
N ALA A 68 -3.28 -0.59 -2.21
CA ALA A 68 -2.09 -0.31 -1.43
C ALA A 68 -2.51 0.52 -0.21
N VAL A 69 -2.23 0.04 0.99
CA VAL A 69 -2.61 0.72 2.24
C VAL A 69 -1.34 1.02 3.02
N GLY A 70 -1.14 2.26 3.43
CA GLY A 70 0.12 2.64 4.04
C GLY A 70 0.17 4.09 4.44
N SER A 71 1.37 4.59 4.65
CA SER A 71 1.57 5.98 5.03
C SER A 71 2.81 6.59 4.38
N GLY A 72 2.76 7.89 4.15
CA GLY A 72 3.90 8.71 3.77
C GLY A 72 4.24 8.67 2.28
N MET A 73 3.33 8.26 1.40
CA MET A 73 3.58 8.34 -0.04
C MET A 73 3.58 9.80 -0.52
N ARG A 74 4.69 10.24 -1.11
CA ARG A 74 4.78 11.57 -1.69
C ARG A 74 3.85 11.70 -2.91
N PRO A 75 3.22 12.86 -3.15
CA PRO A 75 2.27 13.05 -4.26
C PRO A 75 2.82 12.72 -5.65
N ASP A 76 4.08 13.05 -5.92
CA ASP A 76 4.79 12.73 -7.16
C ASP A 76 4.98 11.22 -7.33
N VAL A 77 5.44 10.54 -6.27
CA VAL A 77 5.62 9.08 -6.26
C VAL A 77 4.27 8.38 -6.46
N TRP A 78 3.19 8.87 -5.85
CA TRP A 78 1.85 8.31 -6.02
C TRP A 78 1.40 8.35 -7.47
N ARG A 79 1.48 9.53 -8.12
CA ARG A 79 1.07 9.68 -9.52
C ARG A 79 1.86 8.72 -10.42
N GLU A 80 3.16 8.64 -10.21
CA GLU A 80 4.03 7.76 -10.98
C GLU A 80 3.76 6.27 -10.70
N PHE A 81 3.47 5.92 -9.44
CA PHE A 81 3.08 4.57 -9.04
C PHE A 81 1.83 4.12 -9.79
N LEU A 82 0.79 4.95 -9.85
CA LEU A 82 -0.42 4.64 -10.62
C LEU A 82 -0.17 4.60 -12.13
N ARG A 83 0.68 5.50 -12.65
CA ARG A 83 1.04 5.53 -14.07
C ARG A 83 1.72 4.23 -14.49
N ARG A 84 2.66 3.74 -13.69
CA ARG A 84 3.46 2.53 -13.98
C ARG A 84 2.67 1.25 -13.73
N PHE A 85 2.16 1.08 -12.52
CA PHE A 85 1.59 -0.19 -12.04
C PHE A 85 0.07 -0.29 -12.24
N GLY A 86 -0.55 0.76 -12.78
CA GLY A 86 -1.96 0.78 -13.14
C GLY A 86 -2.87 1.28 -12.02
N ASN A 87 -4.17 1.02 -12.17
CA ASN A 87 -5.21 1.57 -11.31
C ASN A 87 -5.32 0.82 -9.97
N ILE A 88 -4.38 1.10 -9.07
CA ILE A 88 -4.35 0.55 -7.70
C ILE A 88 -5.01 1.55 -6.76
N LYS A 89 -5.94 1.11 -5.93
CA LYS A 89 -6.52 1.99 -4.90
C LYS A 89 -5.50 2.23 -3.80
N VAL A 90 -4.95 3.44 -3.73
CA VAL A 90 -4.01 3.83 -2.66
C VAL A 90 -4.80 4.47 -1.51
N VAL A 91 -4.60 3.97 -0.30
CA VAL A 91 -5.24 4.44 0.93
C VAL A 91 -4.13 4.87 1.89
N GLU A 92 -3.98 6.18 2.05
CA GLU A 92 -3.12 6.75 3.08
C GLU A 92 -3.78 6.61 4.44
N THR A 93 -3.00 6.20 5.42
CA THR A 93 -3.41 5.99 6.79
C THR A 93 -2.48 6.76 7.70
N TYR A 94 -3.04 7.48 8.65
CA TYR A 94 -2.26 8.13 9.69
C TYR A 94 -2.81 7.71 11.05
N GLY A 95 -1.96 7.08 11.85
CA GLY A 95 -2.32 6.68 13.19
C GLY A 95 -1.12 6.79 14.10
N MET A 96 -1.28 7.46 15.22
CA MET A 96 -0.27 7.51 16.27
C MET A 96 -0.21 6.17 17.01
N THR A 97 0.93 5.84 17.62
CA THR A 97 1.04 4.67 18.51
C THR A 97 0.32 4.88 19.83
N GLU A 98 0.23 6.13 20.28
CA GLU A 98 -0.34 6.55 21.56
C GLU A 98 -1.73 7.20 21.43
N GLY A 99 -2.21 7.38 20.19
CA GLY A 99 -3.47 8.08 19.91
C GLY A 99 -4.60 7.13 19.55
N ASN A 100 -5.79 7.36 20.12
CA ASN A 100 -7.03 6.63 19.83
C ASN A 100 -7.64 6.98 18.45
N ALA A 101 -7.01 7.87 17.67
CA ALA A 101 -7.51 8.33 16.39
C ALA A 101 -6.66 7.80 15.24
N THR A 102 -7.32 7.19 14.25
CA THR A 102 -6.72 6.80 12.98
C THR A 102 -7.47 7.51 11.85
N LEU A 103 -6.74 8.18 10.98
CA LEU A 103 -7.27 8.82 9.78
C LEU A 103 -7.06 7.88 8.59
N PHE A 104 -8.08 7.74 7.76
CA PHE A 104 -8.01 6.99 6.51
C PHE A 104 -8.39 7.89 5.34
N ASN A 105 -7.56 7.92 4.32
CA ASN A 105 -7.85 8.56 3.04
C ASN A 105 -8.56 7.54 2.13
N TYR A 106 -9.80 7.20 2.47
CA TYR A 106 -10.61 6.24 1.73
C TYR A 106 -11.04 6.74 0.35
N THR A 107 -10.95 8.06 0.10
CA THR A 107 -11.22 8.70 -1.19
C THR A 107 -10.04 8.62 -2.16
N SER A 108 -8.87 8.13 -1.72
CA SER A 108 -7.66 8.02 -2.53
C SER A 108 -7.23 9.35 -3.15
N THR A 109 -7.47 10.46 -2.44
CA THR A 109 -7.08 11.80 -2.89
C THR A 109 -5.59 11.99 -2.70
N VAL A 110 -4.85 12.22 -3.78
CA VAL A 110 -3.38 12.37 -3.74
C VAL A 110 -2.98 13.49 -2.79
N GLY A 111 -2.10 13.18 -1.83
CA GLY A 111 -1.56 14.14 -0.86
C GLY A 111 -2.44 14.39 0.37
N ALA A 112 -3.63 13.78 0.47
CA ALA A 112 -4.47 13.86 1.66
C ALA A 112 -4.09 12.77 2.69
N VAL A 113 -4.06 13.14 3.97
CA VAL A 113 -3.70 12.25 5.10
C VAL A 113 -4.91 11.44 5.62
N GLY A 114 -6.13 11.81 5.20
CA GLY A 114 -7.36 11.08 5.49
C GLY A 114 -8.26 11.72 6.56
N ARG A 115 -9.37 11.05 6.88
CA ARG A 115 -10.38 11.49 7.85
C ARG A 115 -10.71 10.38 8.84
N GLY A 116 -11.17 10.74 10.04
CA GLY A 116 -11.48 9.78 11.12
C GLY A 116 -12.86 9.13 11.01
N SER A 117 -13.72 9.60 10.11
CA SER A 117 -15.06 9.04 9.86
C SER A 117 -15.55 9.40 8.46
N TRP A 118 -16.33 8.49 7.87
CA TRP A 118 -16.99 8.68 6.58
C TRP A 118 -18.16 9.67 6.62
N ILE A 119 -18.62 10.06 7.82
CA ILE A 119 -19.81 10.90 8.07
C ILE A 119 -19.54 12.38 7.77
N TYR A 120 -18.29 12.84 7.87
CA TYR A 120 -17.94 14.25 7.65
C TYR A 120 -17.50 14.46 6.19
N LYS A 121 -18.35 15.11 5.38
CA LYS A 121 -18.08 15.56 4.00
C LYS A 121 -17.12 16.73 3.96
#